data_AF-A0AAP6DC01-F1
#
_entry.id   AF-A0AAP6DC01-F1
#
_cell.length_a   1.000
_cell.length_b   1.000
_cell.length_c   1.000
_cell.angle_alpha   90.00
_cell.angle_beta   90.00
_cell.angle_gamma   90.00
#
_symmetry.space_group_name_H-M   'P 1'
#
loop_
_entity.id
_entity.type
_entity.pdbx_description
1 polymer ?
#
loop_
_entity_poly.entity_id
_entity_poly.type
_entity_poly.pdbx_seq_one_letter_code
_entity_poly.pdbx_strand_id
1 'polypeptide(L)'
;MVCSSEEKLYAIRDVAEITGVKPVTLRAWQRRYNLIQPQRTEKGHRLYCQQDLDTIREIQGWLSKGIAIGKVKGLLGQSDVEISAENHTLEEVETVLSAL
;
A
#
# COMPACT_ATOMS: atom_id res chain seq x y z
N MET A 1 7.82 -13.31 -6.15
CA MET A 1 7.56 -13.03 -4.73
C MET A 1 6.86 -14.27 -4.19
N VAL A 2 7.57 -15.08 -3.40
CA VAL A 2 7.09 -16.40 -2.97
C VAL A 2 6.88 -16.31 -1.47
N CYS A 3 5.63 -16.47 -1.02
CA CYS A 3 5.33 -16.58 0.40
C CYS A 3 5.93 -17.90 0.92
N SER A 4 6.66 -17.84 2.04
CA SER A 4 7.29 -19.02 2.63
C SER A 4 6.24 -19.95 3.24
N SER A 5 6.48 -21.27 3.23
CA SER A 5 5.48 -22.30 3.57
C SER A 5 4.94 -22.27 5.02
N GLU A 6 5.51 -21.44 5.90
CA GLU A 6 5.08 -21.25 7.30
C GLU A 6 4.48 -19.86 7.59
N GLU A 7 4.32 -19.01 6.57
CA GLU A 7 3.77 -17.66 6.77
C GLU A 7 2.25 -17.66 6.89
N LYS A 8 1.76 -16.87 7.84
CA LYS A 8 0.33 -16.62 8.01
C LYS A 8 -0.25 -15.96 6.75
N LEU A 9 -1.27 -16.60 6.20
CA LEU A 9 -2.01 -16.10 5.04
C LEU A 9 -3.25 -15.33 5.48
N TYR A 10 -3.50 -14.20 4.82
CA TYR A 10 -4.58 -13.27 5.11
C TYR A 10 -5.56 -13.20 3.93
N ALA A 11 -6.85 -13.16 4.21
CA ALA A 11 -7.84 -12.88 3.18
C ALA A 11 -7.82 -11.38 2.82
N ILE A 12 -8.32 -11.02 1.63
CA ILE A 12 -8.38 -9.61 1.21
C ILE A 12 -9.15 -8.70 2.19
N ARG A 13 -10.08 -9.27 2.96
CA ARG A 13 -10.82 -8.54 4.00
C ARG A 13 -9.91 -8.21 5.18
N ASP A 14 -9.21 -9.21 5.69
CA ASP A 14 -8.24 -9.05 6.79
C ASP A 14 -7.14 -8.06 6.39
N VAL A 15 -6.61 -8.16 5.18
CA VAL A 15 -5.62 -7.21 4.66
C VAL A 15 -6.18 -5.79 4.63
N ALA A 16 -7.43 -5.62 4.20
CA ALA A 16 -8.07 -4.31 4.17
C ALA A 16 -8.29 -3.72 5.56
N GLU A 17 -8.58 -4.56 6.55
CA GLU A 17 -8.72 -4.16 7.95
C GLU A 17 -7.36 -3.79 8.56
N ILE A 18 -6.31 -4.57 8.28
CA ILE A 18 -4.95 -4.34 8.79
C ILE A 18 -4.30 -3.10 8.15
N THR A 19 -4.46 -2.91 6.85
CA THR A 19 -3.80 -1.82 6.09
C THR A 19 -4.65 -0.56 5.95
N GLY A 20 -5.95 -0.65 6.27
CA GLY A 20 -6.93 0.40 6.01
C GLY A 20 -7.26 0.61 4.52
N VAL A 21 -6.63 -0.14 3.61
CA VAL A 21 -6.87 -0.02 2.16
C VAL A 21 -8.10 -0.81 1.76
N LYS A 22 -9.10 -0.14 1.17
CA LYS A 22 -10.32 -0.79 0.71
C LYS A 22 -10.02 -1.96 -0.24
N PRO A 23 -10.75 -3.10 -0.16
CA PRO A 23 -10.53 -4.25 -1.03
C PRO A 23 -10.63 -3.92 -2.53
N VAL A 24 -11.46 -2.94 -2.90
CA VAL A 24 -11.60 -2.48 -4.29
C VAL A 24 -10.29 -1.88 -4.81
N THR A 25 -9.61 -1.09 -3.98
CA THR A 25 -8.31 -0.46 -4.30
C THR A 25 -7.23 -1.51 -4.46
N LEU A 26 -7.14 -2.48 -3.54
CA LEU A 26 -6.21 -3.61 -3.64
C LEU A 26 -6.41 -4.41 -4.94
N ARG A 27 -7.67 -4.66 -5.32
CA ARG A 27 -8.01 -5.31 -6.60
C ARG A 27 -7.61 -4.48 -7.81
N ALA A 28 -7.77 -3.16 -7.75
CA ALA A 28 -7.36 -2.26 -8.81
C ALA A 28 -5.84 -2.25 -8.98
N TRP A 29 -5.08 -2.21 -7.87
CA TRP A 29 -3.62 -2.28 -7.89
C TRP A 29 -3.10 -3.59 -8.49
N GLN A 30 -3.71 -4.71 -8.11
CA GLN A 30 -3.43 -6.01 -8.72
C GLN A 30 -3.72 -5.99 -10.23
N ARG A 31 -4.93 -5.59 -10.65
CA ARG A 31 -5.36 -5.73 -12.05
C ARG A 31 -4.66 -4.74 -12.99
N ARG A 32 -4.45 -3.49 -12.56
CA ARG A 32 -3.95 -2.42 -13.43
C ARG A 32 -2.43 -2.32 -13.45
N TYR A 33 -1.79 -2.56 -12.32
CA TYR A 33 -0.35 -2.31 -12.16
C TYR A 33 0.44 -3.58 -11.83
N ASN A 34 -0.26 -4.69 -11.51
CA ASN A 34 0.34 -5.96 -11.13
C ASN A 34 1.35 -5.83 -9.99
N LEU A 35 1.06 -4.92 -9.05
CA LEU A 35 1.92 -4.53 -7.92
C LEU A 35 1.94 -5.57 -6.81
N ILE A 36 0.86 -6.32 -6.65
CA ILE A 36 0.70 -7.32 -5.60
C ILE A 36 0.17 -8.57 -6.28
N GLN A 37 0.82 -9.71 -6.04
CA GLN A 37 0.48 -10.99 -6.65
C GLN A 37 0.12 -12.01 -5.56
N PRO A 38 -1.08 -11.90 -4.96
CA PRO A 38 -1.50 -12.82 -3.92
C PRO A 38 -1.59 -14.24 -4.47
N GLN A 39 -1.28 -15.22 -3.63
CA GLN A 39 -1.47 -16.61 -3.96
C GLN A 39 -2.96 -16.91 -4.16
N ARG A 40 -3.25 -17.76 -5.15
CA ARG A 40 -4.59 -18.29 -5.37
C ARG A 40 -4.66 -19.68 -4.77
N THR A 41 -5.64 -19.89 -3.92
CA THR A 41 -6.03 -21.25 -3.48
C THR A 41 -6.67 -22.01 -4.64
N GLU A 42 -6.73 -23.34 -4.55
CA GLU A 42 -7.44 -24.19 -5.52
C GLU A 42 -8.91 -23.79 -5.68
N LYS A 43 -9.53 -23.27 -4.61
CA LYS A 43 -10.91 -22.74 -4.62
C LYS A 43 -11.03 -21.34 -5.25
N GLY A 44 -9.92 -20.73 -5.66
CA GLY A 44 -9.89 -19.45 -6.36
C GLY A 44 -9.86 -18.21 -5.45
N HIS A 45 -9.82 -18.37 -4.13
CA HIS A 45 -9.65 -17.25 -3.18
C HIS A 45 -8.22 -16.71 -3.22
N ARG A 46 -8.09 -15.39 -3.04
CA ARG A 46 -6.80 -14.70 -2.95
C ARG A 46 -6.35 -14.67 -1.50
N LEU A 47 -5.15 -15.17 -1.27
CA LEU A 47 -4.47 -15.16 0.01
C LEU A 47 -3.21 -14.30 -0.11
N TYR A 48 -3.03 -13.42 0.86
CA TYR A 48 -1.92 -12.49 0.94
C TYR A 48 -1.01 -12.93 2.07
N CYS A 49 0.31 -12.90 1.88
CA CYS A 49 1.26 -13.16 2.96
C CYS A 49 1.79 -11.86 3.55
N GLN A 50 2.61 -11.97 4.60
CA GLN A 50 3.16 -10.82 5.29
C GLN A 50 3.92 -9.87 4.33
N GLN A 51 4.72 -10.38 3.39
CA GLN A 51 5.40 -9.52 2.40
C GLN A 51 4.43 -8.72 1.52
N ASP A 52 3.24 -9.27 1.22
CA ASP A 52 2.23 -8.52 0.46
C ASP A 52 1.72 -7.33 1.28
N LEU A 53 1.54 -7.51 2.59
CA LEU A 53 1.14 -6.41 3.50
C LEU A 53 2.23 -5.34 3.56
N ASP A 54 3.49 -5.74 3.64
CA ASP A 54 4.61 -4.78 3.68
C ASP A 54 4.72 -4.00 2.38
N THR A 55 4.52 -4.66 1.23
CA THR A 55 4.42 -4.02 -0.07
C THR A 55 3.26 -3.01 -0.12
N ILE A 56 2.09 -3.36 0.43
CA ILE A 56 0.95 -2.44 0.51
C ILE A 56 1.29 -1.19 1.33
N ARG A 57 1.96 -1.36 2.48
CA ARG A 57 2.42 -0.25 3.32
C ARG A 57 3.42 0.63 2.59
N GLU A 58 4.37 0.05 1.88
CA GLU A 58 5.34 0.79 1.07
C GLU A 58 4.63 1.61 -0.01
N ILE A 59 3.66 1.01 -0.72
CA ILE A 59 2.83 1.73 -1.70
C ILE A 59 2.10 2.90 -1.04
N GLN A 60 1.51 2.71 0.15
CA GLN A 60 0.85 3.80 0.88
C GLN A 60 1.83 4.94 1.20
N GLY A 61 3.06 4.61 1.60
CA GLY A 61 4.12 5.59 1.84
C GLY A 61 4.54 6.36 0.58
N TRP A 62 4.49 5.75 -0.60
CA TRP A 62 4.73 6.47 -1.85
C TRP A 62 3.55 7.35 -2.27
N LEU A 63 2.32 6.88 -2.05
CA LEU A 63 1.11 7.66 -2.33
C LEU A 63 0.99 8.89 -1.42
N SER A 64 1.38 8.78 -0.15
CA SER A 64 1.39 9.93 0.78
C SER A 64 2.40 11.00 0.37
N LYS A 65 3.49 10.62 -0.31
CA LYS A 65 4.46 11.54 -0.91
C LYS A 65 4.00 12.15 -2.24
N GLY A 66 2.77 11.88 -2.67
CA GLY A 66 2.20 12.37 -3.93
C GLY A 66 2.67 11.61 -5.17
N ILE A 67 3.37 10.48 -5.03
CA ILE A 67 3.79 9.69 -6.18
C ILE A 67 2.60 8.89 -6.73
N ALA A 68 2.35 9.01 -8.02
CA ALA A 68 1.29 8.25 -8.69
C ALA A 68 1.58 6.74 -8.64
N ILE A 69 0.55 5.94 -8.34
CA ILE A 69 0.59 4.47 -8.24
C ILE A 69 1.29 3.77 -9.42
N GLY A 70 1.17 4.31 -10.64
CA GLY A 70 1.81 3.75 -11.83
C GLY A 70 3.34 3.86 -11.82
N LYS A 71 3.91 4.84 -11.10
CA LYS A 71 5.36 5.02 -10.93
C LYS A 71 5.91 4.20 -9.76
N VAL A 72 5.08 3.87 -8.77
CA VAL A 72 5.47 3.10 -7.58
C VAL A 72 6.07 1.75 -7.96
N LYS A 73 5.60 1.11 -9.04
CA LYS A 73 6.13 -0.18 -9.52
C LYS A 73 7.65 -0.20 -9.73
N GLY A 74 8.22 0.91 -10.22
CA GLY A 74 9.68 1.02 -10.45
C GLY A 74 10.47 1.39 -9.20
N LEU A 75 9.79 1.82 -8.13
CA LEU A 75 10.38 2.23 -6.86
C LEU A 75 10.34 1.11 -5.82
N LEU A 76 9.42 0.16 -5.95
CA LEU A 76 9.37 -1.06 -5.13
C LEU A 76 10.70 -1.82 -5.27
N GLY A 77 11.43 -1.97 -4.15
CA GLY A 77 12.75 -2.61 -4.10
C GLY A 77 13.94 -1.65 -4.07
N GLN A 78 13.74 -0.33 -4.09
CA GLN A 78 14.78 0.69 -3.80
C GLN A 78 14.66 1.21 -2.35
N SER A 79 14.42 0.31 -1.41
CA SER A 79 14.04 0.61 -0.02
C SER A 79 15.20 1.09 0.88
N ASP A 80 16.19 1.79 0.32
CA ASP A 80 17.36 2.33 1.06
C ASP A 80 17.38 3.86 1.15
N VAL A 81 16.23 4.54 1.01
CA VAL A 81 16.17 5.97 1.33
C VAL A 81 15.17 6.19 2.44
N GLU A 82 15.75 6.33 3.63
CA GLU A 82 15.17 6.84 4.87
C GLU A 82 14.11 7.89 4.57
N ILE A 83 12.85 7.56 4.86
CA ILE A 83 11.83 8.60 4.96
C ILE A 83 11.36 8.61 6.40
N SER A 84 12.20 9.29 7.18
CA SER A 84 11.86 10.06 8.37
C SER A 84 10.44 10.57 8.22
N ALA A 85 9.60 10.19 9.17
CA ALA A 85 8.29 10.76 9.37
C ALA A 85 8.46 12.26 9.72
N GLU A 86 8.57 13.10 8.71
CA GLU A 86 8.44 14.54 8.86
C GLU A 86 7.02 14.92 8.44
N ASN A 87 6.27 15.28 9.47
CA ASN A 87 4.89 15.72 9.48
C ASN A 87 4.63 16.71 8.34
N HIS A 88 3.74 16.36 7.40
CA HIS A 88 3.16 17.38 6.53
C HIS A 88 2.21 18.22 7.37
N THR A 89 2.72 19.39 7.76
CA THR A 89 2.02 20.53 8.32
C THR A 89 0.78 20.86 7.47
N LEU A 90 -0.39 20.49 7.98
CA LEU A 90 -1.65 21.11 7.57
C LEU A 90 -1.81 22.42 8.37
N GLU A 91 -1.02 23.44 8.02
CA GLU A 91 -1.07 24.75 8.67
C GLU A 91 -1.01 25.92 7.66
N GLU A 92 -1.50 25.73 6.44
CA GLU A 92 -1.61 26.81 5.43
C GLU A 92 -3.06 27.16 5.06
N VAL A 93 -3.98 27.16 6.03
CA VAL A 93 -5.34 27.70 5.80
C VAL A 93 -5.81 28.75 6.81
N GLU A 94 -5.09 29.00 7.91
CA GLU A 94 -5.49 30.03 8.88
C GLU A 94 -5.13 31.47 8.46
N THR A 95 -4.11 31.67 7.61
CA THR A 95 -3.66 33.01 7.23
C THR A 95 -4.69 33.77 6.37
N VAL A 96 -5.68 33.09 5.78
CA VAL A 96 -6.68 33.71 4.89
C VAL A 96 -7.95 34.16 5.63
N LEU A 97 -8.17 33.76 6.89
CA LEU A 97 -9.39 34.13 7.64
C LEU A 97 -9.22 35.28 8.63
N SER A 98 -7.99 35.72 8.92
CA SER A 98 -7.74 36.86 9.85
C SER A 98 -7.73 38.23 9.17
N ALA A 99 -7.87 38.30 7.84
CA ALA A 99 -7.81 39.56 7.07
C ALA A 99 -9.19 40.05 6.61
N LEU A 100 -10.27 39.61 7.26
CA LEU A 100 -11.65 40.07 7.03
C LEU A 100 -12.30 40.51 8.35
#